data_AF-A0A7J9BHV7-F1
#
_entry.id   AF-A0A7J9BHV7-F1
#
_cell.length_a   1.000
_cell.length_b   1.000
_cell.length_c   1.000
_cell.angle_alpha   90.00
_cell.angle_beta   90.00
_cell.angle_gamma   90.00
#
_symmetry.space_group_name_H-M   'P 1'
#
loop_
_entity.id
_entity.type
_entity.pdbx_description
1 polymer ?
#
loop_
_entity_poly.entity_id
_entity_poly.type
_entity_poly.pdbx_seq_one_letter_code
_entity_poly.pdbx_strand_id
1 'polypeptide(L)'
;MDTDLHQIIRSNQSLSEEHCQYFLYQILRGLKYIHSANVIHRDLKPSNLLLNANCDLKICDFGLARPTAENEFMTEYVVTRWYRAPEILLNSSDYTAAIDVWSVGCIFMELMNRKPLFPGKDHVHQMRLLTELLGTPTESDLGFLRNEDARRYIRQLPAHPRQSLAEVFPHVHPLAIDLIDRMLTFDPTRRITGNHPVFCDLIAETKYTILILGLYTVEEALAHPYLERLHDISDEPVCPEPFSFDFEQQPMGEEQMKDMIYQEALALNPTYAF
;
A
#
# COMPACT_ATOMS: atom_id res chain seq x y z
N MET A 1 6.64 21.81 -0.82
CA MET A 1 5.43 20.99 -1.00
C MET A 1 4.28 21.84 -0.55
N ASP A 2 3.34 22.07 -1.45
CA ASP A 2 2.40 23.20 -1.37
C ASP A 2 0.99 22.72 -1.03
N THR A 3 0.69 21.45 -1.30
CA THR A 3 -0.60 20.80 -1.04
C THR A 3 -0.39 19.29 -0.91
N ASP A 4 -1.48 18.56 -0.64
CA ASP A 4 -1.53 17.10 -0.71
C ASP A 4 -2.56 16.63 -1.75
N LEU A 5 -2.52 15.34 -2.08
CA LEU A 5 -3.41 14.74 -3.07
C LEU A 5 -4.87 14.73 -2.59
N HIS A 6 -5.13 14.70 -1.28
CA HIS A 6 -6.49 14.77 -0.73
C HIS A 6 -7.18 16.09 -1.09
N GLN A 7 -6.47 17.21 -0.95
CA GLN A 7 -6.98 18.53 -1.34
C GLN A 7 -7.20 18.60 -2.85
N ILE A 8 -6.27 18.08 -3.66
CA ILE A 8 -6.39 18.07 -5.13
C ILE A 8 -7.62 17.29 -5.58
N ILE A 9 -7.84 16.08 -5.03
CA ILE A 9 -8.99 15.23 -5.34
C ILE A 9 -10.31 15.95 -5.04
N ARG A 10 -10.39 16.70 -3.93
CA ARG A 10 -11.60 17.42 -3.50
C ARG A 10 -11.78 18.80 -4.13
N SER A 11 -10.76 19.32 -4.79
CA SER A 11 -10.81 20.62 -5.45
C SER A 11 -11.59 20.56 -6.76
N ASN A 12 -11.95 21.73 -7.29
CA ASN A 12 -12.51 21.89 -8.63
C ASN A 12 -11.45 21.85 -9.74
N GLN A 13 -10.17 21.60 -9.42
CA GLN A 13 -9.13 21.47 -10.44
C GLN A 13 -9.40 20.22 -11.28
N SER A 14 -9.33 20.36 -12.60
CA SER A 14 -9.46 19.24 -13.52
C SER A 14 -8.27 18.30 -13.37
N LEU A 15 -8.53 17.00 -13.19
CA LEU A 15 -7.52 15.95 -13.25
C LEU A 15 -7.80 15.16 -14.53
N SER A 16 -6.91 15.26 -15.50
CA SER A 16 -6.93 14.39 -16.67
C SER A 16 -6.41 12.99 -16.31
N GLU A 17 -6.68 12.03 -17.18
CA GLU A 17 -6.12 10.68 -17.05
C GLU A 17 -4.59 10.71 -16.98
N GLU A 18 -3.92 11.55 -17.78
CA GLU A 18 -2.47 11.72 -17.76
C GLU A 18 -1.95 12.20 -16.38
N HIS A 19 -2.68 13.09 -15.70
CA HIS A 19 -2.32 13.49 -14.34
C HIS A 19 -2.43 12.29 -13.38
N CYS A 20 -3.52 11.52 -13.46
CA CYS A 20 -3.72 10.34 -12.62
C CYS A 20 -2.64 9.28 -12.89
N GLN A 21 -2.29 9.04 -14.15
CA GLN A 21 -1.22 8.13 -14.58
C GLN A 21 0.14 8.58 -14.04
N TYR A 22 0.45 9.88 -14.13
CA TYR A 22 1.71 10.44 -13.64
C TYR A 22 1.82 10.40 -12.11
N PHE A 23 0.74 10.70 -11.38
CA PHE A 23 0.74 10.56 -9.92
C PHE A 23 0.88 9.09 -9.50
N LEU A 24 0.18 8.17 -10.16
CA LEU A 24 0.34 6.73 -9.89
C LEU A 24 1.79 6.28 -10.08
N TYR A 25 2.40 6.64 -11.22
CA TYR A 25 3.79 6.33 -11.51
C TYR A 25 4.73 6.83 -10.39
N GLN A 26 4.59 8.09 -9.96
CA GLN A 26 5.45 8.65 -8.91
C GLN A 26 5.25 7.96 -7.55
N ILE A 27 4.02 7.56 -7.22
CA ILE A 27 3.72 6.79 -5.99
C ILE A 27 4.43 5.43 -6.04
N LEU A 28 4.27 4.69 -7.14
CA LEU A 28 4.88 3.37 -7.31
C LEU A 28 6.41 3.45 -7.37
N ARG A 29 6.96 4.45 -8.06
CA ARG A 29 8.41 4.72 -8.08
C ARG A 29 8.96 4.98 -6.67
N GLY A 30 8.26 5.79 -5.87
CA GLY A 30 8.62 6.03 -4.47
C GLY A 30 8.50 4.76 -3.62
N LEU A 31 7.44 3.98 -3.80
CA LEU A 31 7.26 2.71 -3.10
C LEU A 31 8.31 1.67 -3.45
N LYS A 32 8.75 1.57 -4.71
CA LYS A 32 9.84 0.67 -5.12
C LYS A 32 11.08 0.92 -4.28
N TYR A 33 11.45 2.20 -4.13
CA TYR A 33 12.57 2.60 -3.27
C TYR A 33 12.34 2.23 -1.80
N ILE A 34 11.18 2.57 -1.23
CA ILE A 34 10.83 2.30 0.18
C ILE A 34 10.84 0.79 0.47
N HIS A 35 10.21 -0.02 -0.39
CA HIS A 35 10.12 -1.47 -0.23
C HIS A 35 11.49 -2.14 -0.40
N SER A 36 12.36 -1.61 -1.28
CA SER A 36 13.73 -2.12 -1.43
C SER A 36 14.61 -1.84 -0.22
N ALA A 37 14.25 -0.81 0.57
CA ALA A 37 14.85 -0.54 1.87
C ALA A 37 14.28 -1.43 2.99
N ASN A 38 13.45 -2.44 2.68
CA ASN A 38 12.76 -3.27 3.68
C ASN A 38 11.82 -2.48 4.61
N VAL A 39 11.23 -1.40 4.10
CA VAL A 39 10.27 -0.57 4.84
C VAL A 39 8.88 -0.77 4.25
N ILE A 40 7.87 -0.96 5.09
CA ILE A 40 6.46 -0.88 4.70
C ILE A 40 5.88 0.42 5.25
N HIS A 41 5.17 1.18 4.42
CA HIS A 41 4.62 2.48 4.82
C HIS A 41 3.38 2.34 5.73
N ARG A 42 2.46 1.41 5.41
CA ARG A 42 1.29 0.99 6.21
C ARG A 42 0.16 1.99 6.37
N ASP A 43 0.40 3.28 6.12
CA ASP A 43 -0.63 4.34 6.17
C ASP A 43 -0.66 5.21 4.90
N LEU A 44 -0.57 4.57 3.73
CA LEU A 44 -0.74 5.29 2.47
C LEU A 44 -2.20 5.73 2.31
N LYS A 45 -2.36 7.04 2.12
CA LYS A 45 -3.64 7.72 1.88
C LYS A 45 -3.37 9.06 1.18
N PRO A 46 -4.36 9.68 0.51
CA PRO A 46 -4.11 10.89 -0.27
C PRO A 46 -3.50 12.06 0.51
N SER A 47 -3.79 12.20 1.82
CA SER A 47 -3.19 13.26 2.63
C SER A 47 -1.69 13.05 2.93
N ASN A 48 -1.19 11.83 2.74
CA ASN A 48 0.22 11.46 2.96
C ASN A 48 1.01 11.46 1.63
N LEU A 49 0.41 11.99 0.56
CA LEU A 49 1.00 12.16 -0.75
C LEU A 49 1.07 13.66 -1.06
N LEU A 50 2.22 14.26 -0.81
CA LEU A 50 2.45 15.68 -0.96
C LEU A 50 2.71 16.04 -2.42
N LEU A 51 2.23 17.21 -2.82
CA LEU A 51 2.36 17.75 -4.17
C LEU A 51 2.90 19.18 -4.16
N ASN A 52 3.57 19.56 -5.24
CA ASN A 52 3.90 20.95 -5.55
C ASN A 52 3.23 21.41 -6.86
N ALA A 53 3.41 22.68 -7.21
CA ALA A 53 2.87 23.25 -8.44
C ALA A 53 3.36 22.58 -9.74
N ASN A 54 4.49 21.87 -9.71
CA ASN A 54 5.04 21.16 -10.87
C ASN A 54 4.47 19.73 -11.02
N CYS A 55 3.51 19.34 -10.18
CA CYS A 55 3.01 17.96 -10.08
C CYS A 55 4.05 16.94 -9.59
N ASP A 56 5.12 17.39 -8.92
CA ASP A 56 6.04 16.48 -8.25
C ASP A 56 5.36 15.93 -6.99
N LEU A 57 5.41 14.61 -6.82
CA LEU A 57 4.80 13.89 -5.71
C LEU A 57 5.87 13.34 -4.77
N LYS A 58 5.65 13.46 -3.45
CA LYS A 58 6.46 12.79 -2.42
C LYS A 58 5.58 12.13 -1.38
N ILE A 59 5.94 10.91 -1.01
CA ILE A 59 5.34 10.15 0.09
C ILE A 59 5.88 10.73 1.41
N CYS A 60 5.00 10.96 2.38
CA CYS A 60 5.36 11.44 3.72
C CYS A 60 4.63 10.64 4.81
N ASP A 61 4.94 10.96 6.07
CA ASP A 61 4.31 10.37 7.26
C ASP A 61 4.60 8.87 7.46
N PHE A 62 5.86 8.59 7.77
CA PHE A 62 6.37 7.25 8.09
C PHE A 62 6.17 6.87 9.56
N GLY A 63 5.28 7.55 10.30
CA GLY A 63 5.09 7.33 11.74
C GLY A 63 4.55 5.94 12.10
N LEU A 64 3.95 5.24 11.15
CA LEU A 64 3.49 3.85 11.30
C LEU A 64 4.34 2.84 10.52
N ALA A 65 5.44 3.29 9.90
CA ALA A 65 6.28 2.45 9.08
C ALA A 65 6.99 1.37 9.92
N ARG A 66 7.17 0.19 9.33
CA ARG A 66 7.77 -0.97 10.00
C ARG A 66 8.63 -1.80 9.05
N PRO A 67 9.54 -2.62 9.60
CA PRO A 67 10.25 -3.62 8.81
C PRO A 67 9.28 -4.69 8.31
N THR A 68 9.61 -5.31 7.18
CA THR A 68 8.78 -6.37 6.56
C THR A 68 8.68 -7.66 7.39
N ALA A 69 9.47 -7.81 8.47
CA ALA A 69 9.66 -9.08 9.17
C ALA A 69 9.15 -9.12 10.63
N GLU A 70 8.54 -8.05 11.14
CA GLU A 70 8.13 -8.01 12.55
C GLU A 70 6.65 -8.35 12.77
N ASN A 71 6.43 -9.47 13.46
CA ASN A 71 5.14 -9.96 13.94
C ASN A 71 4.74 -9.26 15.25
N GLU A 72 4.39 -7.98 15.20
CA GLU A 72 3.74 -7.33 16.34
C GLU A 72 2.23 -7.24 16.16
N PHE A 73 1.51 -7.66 17.22
CA PHE A 73 0.08 -7.49 17.36
C PHE A 73 -0.25 -6.00 17.37
N MET A 74 -0.86 -5.51 16.30
CA MET A 74 -1.27 -4.12 16.23
C MET A 74 -2.52 -3.90 17.06
N THR A 75 -2.46 -2.88 17.93
CA THR A 75 -3.64 -2.30 18.55
C THR A 75 -4.50 -1.64 17.48
N GLU A 76 -5.82 -1.72 17.63
CA GLU A 76 -6.78 -1.16 16.69
C GLU A 76 -6.68 0.37 16.68
N TYR A 77 -5.84 0.94 15.81
CA TYR A 77 -5.69 2.39 15.70
C TYR A 77 -6.94 3.04 15.09
N VAL A 78 -7.44 4.07 15.80
CA VAL A 78 -8.55 4.97 15.43
C VAL A 78 -8.08 5.94 14.33
N VAL A 79 -7.77 5.39 13.15
CA VAL A 79 -7.39 6.14 11.94
C VAL A 79 -8.30 5.70 10.78
N THR A 80 -8.30 6.49 9.70
CA THR A 80 -9.01 6.20 8.44
C THR A 80 -8.71 4.77 7.96
N ARG A 81 -9.73 3.93 7.89
CA ARG A 81 -9.62 2.51 7.47
C ARG A 81 -9.76 2.30 5.96
N TRP A 82 -10.08 3.37 5.21
CA TRP A 82 -10.55 3.30 3.83
C TRP A 82 -9.54 2.70 2.85
N TYR A 83 -8.24 2.78 3.18
CA TYR A 83 -7.13 2.31 2.36
C TYR A 83 -6.48 1.03 2.93
N ARG A 84 -6.99 0.49 4.05
CA ARG A 84 -6.40 -0.69 4.69
C ARG A 84 -6.70 -1.96 3.89
N ALA A 85 -5.67 -2.77 3.68
CA ALA A 85 -5.77 -4.07 3.01
C ALA A 85 -6.57 -5.10 3.84
N PRO A 86 -7.19 -6.11 3.20
CA PRO A 86 -7.99 -7.12 3.88
C PRO A 86 -7.23 -7.86 4.98
N GLU A 87 -5.96 -8.19 4.75
CA GLU A 87 -5.11 -8.89 5.71
C GLU A 87 -4.84 -8.06 6.98
N ILE A 88 -4.81 -6.73 6.88
CA ILE A 88 -4.72 -5.82 8.03
C ILE A 88 -6.05 -5.76 8.77
N LEU A 89 -7.17 -5.70 8.05
CA LEU A 89 -8.50 -5.74 8.67
C LEU A 89 -8.73 -7.08 9.39
N LEU A 90 -8.25 -8.19 8.84
CA LEU A 90 -8.45 -9.53 9.39
C LEU A 90 -7.45 -9.90 10.50
N ASN A 91 -6.60 -8.96 10.93
CA ASN A 91 -5.56 -9.18 11.93
C ASN A 91 -4.67 -10.39 11.58
N SER A 92 -4.27 -10.50 10.31
CA SER A 92 -3.24 -11.46 9.91
C SER A 92 -1.92 -11.09 10.58
N SER A 93 -1.20 -12.08 11.10
CA SER A 93 0.18 -11.91 11.59
C SER A 93 1.17 -11.72 10.44
N ASP A 94 0.91 -12.34 9.30
CA ASP A 94 1.84 -12.41 8.17
C ASP A 94 1.43 -11.40 7.09
N TYR A 95 1.64 -10.11 7.34
CA TYR A 95 1.43 -9.04 6.34
C TYR A 95 2.76 -8.64 5.70
N THR A 96 2.70 -8.20 4.44
CA THR A 96 3.87 -7.88 3.60
C THR A 96 3.74 -6.48 3.02
N ALA A 97 4.73 -6.02 2.26
CA ALA A 97 4.67 -4.74 1.55
C ALA A 97 3.49 -4.65 0.54
N ALA A 98 2.86 -5.79 0.20
CA ALA A 98 1.65 -5.83 -0.63
C ALA A 98 0.48 -5.00 -0.05
N ILE A 99 0.46 -4.73 1.26
CA ILE A 99 -0.58 -3.86 1.87
C ILE A 99 -0.53 -2.42 1.33
N ASP A 100 0.67 -1.94 0.99
CA ASP A 100 0.84 -0.60 0.44
C ASP A 100 0.31 -0.58 -1.00
N VAL A 101 0.52 -1.64 -1.78
CA VAL A 101 -0.02 -1.79 -3.14
C VAL A 101 -1.55 -1.78 -3.15
N TRP A 102 -2.19 -2.43 -2.16
CA TRP A 102 -3.64 -2.32 -1.98
C TRP A 102 -4.07 -0.86 -1.74
N SER A 103 -3.36 -0.18 -0.83
CA SER A 103 -3.63 1.22 -0.49
C SER A 103 -3.51 2.11 -1.73
N VAL A 104 -2.50 1.89 -2.57
CA VAL A 104 -2.33 2.56 -3.86
C VAL A 104 -3.49 2.28 -4.81
N GLY A 105 -3.98 1.04 -4.90
CA GLY A 105 -5.17 0.71 -5.70
C GLY A 105 -6.40 1.53 -5.28
N CYS A 106 -6.64 1.66 -3.97
CA CYS A 106 -7.71 2.51 -3.44
C CYS A 106 -7.52 4.00 -3.77
N ILE A 107 -6.30 4.52 -3.62
CA ILE A 107 -5.94 5.92 -3.93
C ILE A 107 -6.11 6.20 -5.43
N PHE A 108 -5.67 5.27 -6.28
CA PHE A 108 -5.71 5.41 -7.72
C PHE A 108 -7.16 5.43 -8.24
N MET A 109 -8.02 4.57 -7.69
CA MET A 109 -9.45 4.62 -7.99
C MET A 109 -10.10 5.92 -7.49
N GLU A 110 -9.70 6.43 -6.32
CA GLU A 110 -10.19 7.70 -5.79
C GLU A 110 -9.75 8.90 -6.65
N LEU A 111 -8.54 8.88 -7.22
CA LEU A 111 -8.08 9.89 -8.16
C LEU A 111 -8.98 10.00 -9.37
N MET A 112 -9.39 8.87 -9.93
CA MET A 112 -10.23 8.84 -11.14
C MET A 112 -11.69 9.18 -10.85
N ASN A 113 -12.23 8.67 -9.75
CA ASN A 113 -13.66 8.79 -9.43
C ASN A 113 -13.98 9.98 -8.52
N ARG A 114 -12.96 10.69 -8.03
CA ARG A 114 -13.06 11.81 -7.06
C ARG A 114 -13.78 11.47 -5.76
N LYS A 115 -13.93 10.18 -5.47
CA LYS A 115 -14.64 9.67 -4.30
C LYS A 115 -13.87 8.46 -3.75
N PRO A 116 -13.72 8.35 -2.41
CA PRO A 116 -13.10 7.19 -1.79
C PRO A 116 -13.81 5.91 -2.23
N LEU A 117 -13.04 4.88 -2.57
CA LEU A 117 -13.59 3.61 -3.05
C LEU A 117 -14.33 2.85 -1.93
N PHE A 118 -13.75 2.82 -0.72
CA PHE A 118 -14.29 2.07 0.41
C PHE A 118 -14.39 2.95 1.68
N PRO A 119 -15.37 3.86 1.76
CA PRO A 119 -15.55 4.75 2.91
C PRO A 119 -16.25 4.06 4.09
N GLY A 120 -15.64 3.00 4.66
CA GLY A 120 -16.17 2.28 5.82
C GLY A 120 -16.26 3.15 7.06
N LYS A 121 -17.28 2.90 7.88
CA LYS A 121 -17.56 3.65 9.12
C LYS A 121 -16.95 2.99 10.35
N ASP A 122 -16.84 1.67 10.27
CA ASP A 122 -16.25 0.78 11.26
C ASP A 122 -15.66 -0.42 10.52
N HIS A 123 -15.05 -1.33 11.25
CA HIS A 123 -14.40 -2.52 10.70
C HIS A 123 -15.36 -3.40 9.88
N VAL A 124 -16.57 -3.62 10.40
CA VAL A 124 -17.58 -4.48 9.75
C VAL A 124 -18.09 -3.84 8.47
N HIS A 125 -18.38 -2.54 8.50
CA HIS A 125 -18.81 -1.80 7.33
C HIS A 125 -17.69 -1.75 6.27
N GLN A 126 -16.42 -1.58 6.67
CA GLN A 126 -15.29 -1.62 5.75
C GLN A 126 -15.23 -2.96 5.02
N MET A 127 -15.27 -4.08 5.75
CA MET A 127 -15.23 -5.41 5.14
C MET A 127 -16.42 -5.66 4.21
N ARG A 128 -17.63 -5.21 4.61
CA ARG A 128 -18.82 -5.32 3.76
C ARG A 128 -18.65 -4.58 2.43
N LEU A 129 -18.10 -3.35 2.44
CA LEU A 129 -17.85 -2.60 1.20
C LEU A 129 -16.85 -3.33 0.28
N LEU A 130 -15.83 -3.98 0.86
CA LEU A 130 -14.88 -4.79 0.09
C LEU A 130 -15.57 -5.96 -0.58
N THR A 131 -16.33 -6.76 0.19
CA THR A 131 -16.98 -7.97 -0.34
C THR A 131 -18.12 -7.66 -1.30
N GLU A 132 -18.85 -6.56 -1.11
CA GLU A 132 -19.90 -6.12 -2.03
C GLU A 132 -19.35 -5.81 -3.43
N LEU A 133 -18.16 -5.19 -3.53
CA LEU A 133 -17.54 -4.86 -4.82
C LEU A 133 -16.70 -6.00 -5.40
N LEU A 134 -15.77 -6.54 -4.60
CA LEU A 134 -14.76 -7.51 -5.04
C LEU A 134 -15.24 -8.96 -4.99
N GLY A 135 -16.42 -9.18 -4.41
CA GLY A 135 -16.97 -10.50 -4.12
C GLY A 135 -16.53 -11.03 -2.76
N THR A 136 -17.31 -11.96 -2.21
CA THR A 136 -16.91 -12.67 -0.98
C THR A 136 -15.75 -13.62 -1.31
N PRO A 137 -14.62 -13.56 -0.57
CA PRO A 137 -13.46 -14.42 -0.83
C PRO A 137 -13.80 -15.90 -0.76
N THR A 138 -13.22 -16.69 -1.64
CA THR A 138 -13.33 -18.16 -1.59
C THR A 138 -12.33 -18.75 -0.58
N GLU A 139 -12.50 -20.02 -0.20
CA GLU A 139 -11.54 -20.68 0.71
C GLU A 139 -10.10 -20.70 0.16
N SER A 140 -9.92 -20.70 -1.17
CA SER A 140 -8.59 -20.63 -1.76
C SER A 140 -7.97 -19.23 -1.59
N ASP A 141 -8.77 -18.16 -1.59
CA ASP A 141 -8.32 -16.79 -1.39
C ASP A 141 -7.97 -16.50 0.07
N LEU A 142 -8.48 -17.31 1.00
CA LEU A 142 -8.20 -17.22 2.43
C LEU A 142 -6.99 -18.07 2.86
N GLY A 143 -6.23 -18.62 1.90
CA GLY A 143 -5.07 -19.46 2.16
C GLY A 143 -3.99 -18.79 3.02
N PHE A 144 -3.84 -17.47 2.90
CA PHE A 144 -2.89 -16.67 3.68
C PHE A 144 -3.29 -16.53 5.16
N LEU A 145 -4.58 -16.67 5.49
CA LEU A 145 -5.05 -16.52 6.87
C LEU A 145 -4.72 -17.78 7.67
N ARG A 146 -3.89 -17.64 8.71
CA ARG A 146 -3.68 -18.69 9.72
C ARG A 146 -4.71 -18.67 10.84
N ASN A 147 -5.41 -17.54 11.01
CA ASN A 147 -6.37 -17.32 12.09
C ASN A 147 -7.76 -17.86 11.72
N GLU A 148 -8.24 -18.88 12.45
CA GLU A 148 -9.56 -19.48 12.25
C GLU A 148 -10.73 -18.55 12.62
N ASP A 149 -10.55 -17.61 13.55
CA ASP A 149 -11.59 -16.64 13.89
C ASP A 149 -11.84 -15.66 12.74
N ALA A 150 -10.78 -15.22 12.06
CA ALA A 150 -10.87 -14.38 10.87
C ALA A 150 -11.57 -15.12 9.71
N ARG A 151 -11.24 -16.40 9.50
CA ARG A 151 -11.93 -17.26 8.51
C ARG A 151 -13.41 -17.43 8.85
N ARG A 152 -13.74 -17.70 10.11
CA ARG A 152 -15.13 -17.82 10.58
C ARG A 152 -15.90 -16.52 10.36
N TYR A 153 -15.30 -15.37 10.65
CA TYR A 153 -15.90 -14.07 10.41
C TYR A 153 -16.27 -13.87 8.94
N ILE A 154 -15.36 -14.15 7.99
CA ILE A 154 -15.64 -14.07 6.55
C ILE A 154 -16.78 -15.01 6.14
N ARG A 155 -16.80 -16.26 6.65
CA ARG A 155 -17.86 -17.23 6.35
C ARG A 155 -19.25 -16.81 6.83
N GLN A 156 -19.33 -15.91 7.81
CA GLN A 156 -20.60 -15.38 8.33
C GLN A 156 -21.10 -14.16 7.56
N LEU A 157 -20.26 -13.54 6.71
CA LEU A 157 -20.68 -12.42 5.89
C LEU A 157 -21.66 -12.88 4.79
N PRO A 158 -22.60 -12.01 4.37
CA PRO A 158 -23.41 -12.28 3.20
C PRO A 158 -22.54 -12.56 1.96
N ALA A 159 -22.95 -13.55 1.17
CA ALA A 159 -22.27 -13.89 -0.07
C ALA A 159 -22.61 -12.85 -1.15
N HIS A 160 -21.59 -12.25 -1.75
CA HIS A 160 -21.70 -11.32 -2.85
C HIS A 160 -20.91 -11.85 -4.06
N PRO A 161 -21.48 -11.84 -5.28
CA PRO A 161 -20.70 -12.11 -6.49
C PRO A 161 -19.74 -10.95 -6.74
N ARG A 162 -18.57 -11.24 -7.32
CA ARG A 162 -17.64 -10.20 -7.78
C ARG A 162 -18.31 -9.34 -8.86
N GLN A 163 -18.23 -8.02 -8.71
CA GLN A 163 -18.68 -7.08 -9.74
C GLN A 163 -17.55 -6.82 -10.73
N SER A 164 -17.90 -6.61 -12.01
CA SER A 164 -16.94 -6.15 -13.00
C SER A 164 -16.62 -4.68 -12.77
N LEU A 165 -15.36 -4.36 -12.41
CA LEU A 165 -14.94 -2.98 -12.21
C LEU A 165 -15.12 -2.13 -13.49
N ALA A 166 -14.99 -2.72 -14.67
CA ALA A 166 -15.25 -2.04 -15.95
C ALA A 166 -16.72 -1.64 -16.12
N GLU A 167 -17.66 -2.44 -15.59
CA GLU A 167 -19.09 -2.13 -15.64
C GLU A 167 -19.48 -1.11 -14.57
N VAL A 168 -18.88 -1.19 -13.38
CA VAL A 168 -19.12 -0.24 -12.27
C VAL A 168 -18.52 1.13 -12.58
N PHE A 169 -17.37 1.16 -13.25
CA PHE A 169 -16.63 2.38 -13.57
C PHE A 169 -16.35 2.51 -15.08
N PRO A 170 -17.39 2.65 -15.92
CA PRO A 170 -17.27 2.63 -17.38
C PRO A 170 -16.55 3.86 -17.96
N HIS A 171 -16.31 4.88 -17.13
CA HIS A 171 -15.60 6.10 -17.49
C HIS A 171 -14.08 5.99 -17.28
N VAL A 172 -13.62 4.93 -16.60
CA VAL A 172 -12.20 4.69 -16.33
C VAL A 172 -11.59 3.91 -17.48
N HIS A 173 -10.36 4.27 -17.85
CA HIS A 173 -9.65 3.62 -18.95
C HIS A 173 -9.48 2.11 -18.72
N PRO A 174 -9.69 1.25 -19.73
CA PRO A 174 -9.65 -0.21 -19.55
C PRO A 174 -8.34 -0.74 -18.96
N LEU A 175 -7.20 -0.20 -19.37
CA LEU A 175 -5.90 -0.58 -18.80
C LEU A 175 -5.72 -0.11 -17.34
N ALA A 176 -6.37 0.99 -16.94
CA ALA A 176 -6.38 1.40 -15.55
C ALA A 176 -7.25 0.45 -14.71
N ILE A 177 -8.41 0.04 -15.24
CA ILE A 177 -9.25 -0.99 -14.60
C ILE A 177 -8.47 -2.29 -14.40
N ASP A 178 -7.77 -2.78 -15.42
CA ASP A 178 -6.96 -4.01 -15.30
C ASP A 178 -5.89 -3.88 -14.20
N LEU A 179 -5.17 -2.75 -14.14
CA LEU A 179 -4.18 -2.51 -13.09
C LEU A 179 -4.82 -2.44 -11.69
N ILE A 180 -5.95 -1.73 -11.55
CA ILE A 180 -6.69 -1.61 -10.29
C ILE A 180 -7.21 -2.99 -9.84
N ASP A 181 -7.73 -3.80 -10.76
CA ASP A 181 -8.25 -5.13 -10.45
C ASP A 181 -7.15 -6.04 -9.87
N ARG A 182 -5.93 -5.95 -10.42
CA ARG A 182 -4.75 -6.67 -9.92
C ARG A 182 -4.25 -6.14 -8.57
N MET A 183 -4.27 -4.82 -8.37
CA MET A 183 -3.92 -4.17 -7.09
C MET A 183 -4.91 -4.53 -5.98
N LEU A 184 -6.20 -4.62 -6.31
CA LEU A 184 -7.29 -4.92 -5.38
C LEU A 184 -7.59 -6.44 -5.32
N THR A 185 -6.53 -7.24 -5.36
CA THR A 185 -6.60 -8.69 -5.13
C THR A 185 -6.61 -8.99 -3.62
N PHE A 186 -7.58 -9.80 -3.19
CA PHE A 186 -7.80 -10.10 -1.77
C PHE A 186 -6.66 -10.89 -1.15
N ASP A 187 -6.20 -11.94 -1.84
CA ASP A 187 -5.00 -12.70 -1.46
C ASP A 187 -3.74 -11.86 -1.75
N PRO A 188 -2.98 -11.44 -0.72
CA PRO A 188 -1.80 -10.59 -0.91
C PRO A 188 -0.69 -11.27 -1.73
N THR A 189 -0.66 -12.61 -1.81
CA THR A 189 0.35 -13.34 -2.59
C THR A 189 0.08 -13.31 -4.09
N ARG A 190 -1.17 -12.99 -4.48
CA ARG A 190 -1.61 -12.86 -5.87
C ARG A 190 -1.75 -11.39 -6.31
N ARG A 191 -1.44 -10.45 -5.41
CA ARG A 191 -1.50 -9.01 -5.68
C ARG A 191 -0.26 -8.62 -6.46
N ILE A 192 -0.39 -8.34 -7.76
CA ILE A 192 0.77 -7.96 -8.61
C ILE A 192 1.25 -9.09 -9.54
N THR A 193 1.06 -10.37 -9.18
CA THR A 193 1.41 -11.49 -10.06
C THR A 193 0.26 -11.78 -11.03
N GLY A 194 0.46 -11.47 -12.31
CA GLY A 194 -0.42 -11.93 -13.37
C GLY A 194 -0.22 -13.43 -13.60
N ASN A 195 -0.92 -14.31 -12.85
CA ASN A 195 -1.04 -15.75 -13.11
C ASN A 195 0.21 -16.42 -13.74
N HIS A 196 1.40 -16.24 -13.17
CA HIS A 196 2.57 -17.04 -13.57
C HIS A 196 2.78 -18.18 -12.56
N PRO A 197 2.17 -19.36 -12.76
CA PRO A 197 2.21 -20.47 -11.80
C PRO A 197 3.62 -20.99 -11.49
N VAL A 198 4.62 -20.68 -12.31
CA VAL A 198 6.00 -21.18 -12.14
C VAL A 198 6.73 -20.51 -10.96
N PHE A 199 6.28 -19.35 -10.48
CA PHE A 199 7.04 -18.61 -9.45
C PHE A 199 6.57 -18.86 -8.01
N CYS A 200 5.31 -19.25 -7.80
CA CYS A 200 4.82 -19.60 -6.44
C CYS A 200 5.62 -20.76 -5.81
N ASP A 201 6.07 -21.72 -6.63
CA ASP A 201 6.80 -22.90 -6.15
C ASP A 201 8.28 -22.60 -5.86
N LEU A 202 8.89 -21.61 -6.55
CA LEU A 202 10.30 -21.25 -6.34
C LEU A 202 10.51 -20.34 -5.11
N ILE A 203 9.45 -19.68 -4.65
CA ILE A 203 9.48 -18.66 -3.60
C ILE A 203 9.34 -19.29 -2.20
N ALA A 204 9.07 -20.60 -2.07
CA ALA A 204 8.74 -21.22 -0.78
C ALA A 204 9.94 -21.57 0.14
N GLU A 205 11.21 -21.41 -0.27
CA GLU A 205 12.34 -22.08 0.43
C GLU A 205 13.35 -21.18 1.18
N THR A 206 13.17 -19.86 1.33
CA THR A 206 14.15 -19.04 2.09
C THR A 206 13.54 -17.96 2.99
N LYS A 207 14.25 -17.56 4.06
CA LYS A 207 13.89 -16.43 4.95
C LYS A 207 13.73 -15.07 4.23
N TYR A 208 14.15 -14.97 2.96
CA TYR A 208 14.09 -13.76 2.14
C TYR A 208 12.85 -13.68 1.25
N THR A 209 11.99 -14.70 1.26
CA THR A 209 10.74 -14.78 0.49
C THR A 209 9.81 -13.58 0.71
N ILE A 210 9.68 -13.10 1.94
CA ILE A 210 8.77 -11.99 2.28
C ILE A 210 9.30 -10.65 1.73
N LEU A 211 10.62 -10.48 1.72
CA LEU A 211 11.32 -9.30 1.17
C LEU A 211 11.19 -9.24 -0.36
N ILE A 212 11.35 -10.40 -0.99
CA ILE A 212 11.20 -10.62 -2.43
C ILE A 212 9.78 -10.21 -2.84
N LEU A 213 8.75 -10.81 -2.25
CA LEU A 213 7.36 -10.60 -2.67
C LEU A 213 6.96 -9.11 -2.73
N GLY A 214 7.32 -8.30 -1.73
CA GLY A 214 6.99 -6.88 -1.71
C GLY A 214 7.55 -6.10 -2.90
N LEU A 215 8.83 -6.33 -3.22
CA LEU A 215 9.51 -5.70 -4.35
C LEU A 215 8.90 -6.08 -5.69
N TYR A 216 8.59 -7.37 -5.89
CA TYR A 216 8.00 -7.84 -7.15
C TYR A 216 6.65 -7.18 -7.41
N THR A 217 5.78 -7.05 -6.39
CA THR A 217 4.45 -6.47 -6.61
C THR A 217 4.47 -5.05 -7.17
N VAL A 218 5.42 -4.20 -6.73
CA VAL A 218 5.54 -2.82 -7.20
C VAL A 218 6.20 -2.78 -8.59
N GLU A 219 7.21 -3.61 -8.83
CA GLU A 219 7.85 -3.70 -10.15
C GLU A 219 6.88 -4.19 -11.21
N GLU A 220 6.04 -5.18 -10.90
CA GLU A 220 4.97 -5.67 -11.76
C GLU A 220 3.93 -4.58 -12.07
N ALA A 221 3.65 -3.71 -11.09
CA ALA A 221 2.79 -2.55 -11.27
C ALA A 221 3.39 -1.53 -12.24
N LEU A 222 4.68 -1.20 -12.06
CA LEU A 222 5.42 -0.26 -12.90
C LEU A 222 5.56 -0.77 -14.34
N ALA A 223 5.77 -2.07 -14.52
CA ALA A 223 5.85 -2.72 -15.83
C ALA A 223 4.48 -2.93 -16.52
N HIS A 224 3.37 -2.55 -15.88
CA HIS A 224 2.04 -2.73 -16.44
C HIS A 224 1.84 -1.87 -17.71
N PRO A 225 1.12 -2.34 -18.76
CA PRO A 225 0.88 -1.57 -19.98
C PRO A 225 0.24 -0.19 -19.76
N TYR A 226 -0.49 -0.02 -18.66
CA TYR A 226 -1.03 1.29 -18.27
C TYR A 226 0.06 2.34 -17.97
N LEU A 227 1.28 1.94 -17.59
CA LEU A 227 2.40 2.83 -17.27
C LEU A 227 3.53 2.78 -18.30
N GLU A 228 3.35 2.07 -19.43
CA GLU A 228 4.38 1.84 -20.46
C GLU A 228 5.10 3.11 -20.92
N ARG A 229 4.37 4.25 -21.00
CA ARG A 229 4.93 5.53 -21.46
C ARG A 229 5.82 6.25 -20.44
N LEU A 230 5.72 5.88 -19.17
CA LEU A 230 6.43 6.49 -18.05
C LEU A 230 7.48 5.56 -17.45
N HIS A 231 7.31 4.24 -17.60
CA HIS A 231 8.20 3.24 -17.06
C HIS A 231 9.61 3.39 -17.64
N ASP A 232 10.59 3.62 -16.76
CA ASP A 232 12.01 3.73 -17.11
C ASP A 232 12.84 3.15 -15.98
N ILE A 233 13.36 1.94 -16.19
CA ILE A 233 14.17 1.22 -15.21
C ILE A 233 15.38 2.04 -14.76
N SER A 234 15.95 2.87 -15.65
CA SER A 234 17.14 3.69 -15.33
C SER A 234 16.83 4.86 -14.41
N ASP A 235 15.57 5.32 -14.38
CA ASP A 235 15.06 6.35 -13.49
C ASP A 235 14.20 5.79 -12.35
N GLU A 236 14.25 4.47 -12.09
CA GLU A 236 13.50 3.82 -11.01
C GLU A 236 14.45 3.16 -10.01
N PRO A 237 15.13 3.95 -9.17
CA PRO A 237 16.17 3.45 -8.28
C PRO A 237 15.59 2.59 -7.15
N VAL A 238 16.43 1.68 -6.67
CA VAL A 238 16.24 0.96 -5.41
C VAL A 238 17.18 1.53 -4.34
N CYS A 239 16.81 1.38 -3.07
CA CYS A 239 17.65 1.72 -1.95
C CYS A 239 18.85 0.76 -1.92
N PRO A 240 20.10 1.27 -1.85
CA PRO A 240 21.29 0.43 -1.92
C PRO A 240 21.44 -0.50 -0.71
N GLU A 241 20.92 -0.09 0.44
CA GLU A 241 21.01 -0.83 1.70
C GLU A 241 19.63 -0.87 2.38
N PRO A 242 19.24 -1.99 3.01
CA PRO A 242 18.05 -2.04 3.86
C PRO A 242 18.13 -1.05 5.02
N PHE A 243 16.99 -0.48 5.40
CA PHE A 243 16.87 0.37 6.57
C PHE A 243 16.92 -0.49 7.85
N SER A 244 17.77 -0.10 8.81
CA SER A 244 17.85 -0.77 10.11
C SER A 244 16.82 -0.19 11.09
N PHE A 245 16.03 -1.06 11.69
CA PHE A 245 15.09 -0.76 12.78
C PHE A 245 15.65 -1.15 14.16
N ASP A 246 16.97 -1.34 14.31
CA ASP A 246 17.59 -1.79 15.57
C ASP A 246 17.27 -0.86 16.76
N PHE A 247 16.95 0.41 16.49
CA PHE A 247 16.53 1.36 17.51
C PHE A 247 15.15 1.07 18.12
N GLU A 248 14.25 0.34 17.44
CA GLU A 248 12.93 -0.03 17.98
C GLU A 248 12.98 -1.32 18.84
N GLN A 249 14.07 -2.11 18.75
CA GLN A 249 14.15 -3.43 19.42
C GLN A 249 14.27 -3.36 20.94
N GLN A 250 14.64 -2.20 21.50
CA GLN A 250 14.78 -2.03 22.94
C GLN A 250 13.70 -1.11 23.48
N PRO A 251 13.02 -1.48 24.58
CA PRO A 251 12.09 -0.56 25.24
C PRO A 251 12.88 0.64 25.76
N MET A 252 12.61 1.81 25.17
CA MET A 252 13.24 3.07 25.55
C MET A 252 12.32 3.91 26.44
N GLY A 253 12.91 4.51 27.46
CA GLY A 253 12.23 5.55 28.24
C GLY A 253 12.06 6.84 27.43
N GLU A 254 11.13 7.70 27.84
CA GLU A 254 10.89 9.00 27.19
C GLU A 254 12.15 9.86 27.08
N GLU A 255 12.99 9.87 28.13
CA GLU A 255 14.24 10.63 28.15
C GLU A 255 15.26 10.11 27.13
N GLN A 256 15.39 8.79 27.00
CA GLN A 256 16.27 8.16 26.01
C GLN A 256 15.81 8.48 24.58
N MET A 257 14.50 8.46 24.33
CA MET A 257 13.93 8.84 23.04
C MET A 257 14.23 10.31 22.71
N LYS A 258 14.08 11.23 23.67
CA LYS A 258 14.42 12.65 23.49
C LYS A 258 15.88 12.84 23.13
N ASP A 259 16.78 12.15 23.83
CA ASP A 259 18.22 12.21 23.56
C ASP A 259 18.54 11.71 22.16
N MET A 260 17.98 10.57 21.73
CA MET A 260 18.22 10.03 20.39
C MET A 260 17.72 10.98 19.29
N ILE A 261 16.53 11.55 19.44
CA ILE A 261 16.00 12.55 18.50
C ILE A 261 16.92 13.77 18.42
N TYR A 262 17.43 14.24 19.57
CA TYR A 262 18.35 15.36 19.63
C TYR A 262 19.69 15.05 18.93
N GLN A 263 20.27 13.88 19.20
CA GLN A 263 21.52 13.45 18.55
C GLN A 263 21.36 13.33 17.04
N GLU A 264 20.25 12.79 16.55
CA GLU A 264 19.96 12.70 15.11
C GLU A 264 19.82 14.10 14.49
N ALA A 265 19.13 15.02 15.16
CA ALA A 265 19.00 16.41 14.71
C ALA A 265 20.37 17.12 14.62
N LEU A 266 21.28 16.86 15.57
CA LEU A 266 22.65 17.36 15.53
C LEU A 266 23.48 16.73 14.43
N ALA A 267 23.36 15.42 14.20
CA ALA A 267 24.07 14.72 13.11
C ALA A 267 23.70 15.30 11.74
N LEU A 268 22.42 15.65 11.55
CA LEU A 268 21.92 16.31 10.34
C LEU A 268 22.30 17.80 10.26
N ASN A 269 22.57 18.45 11.39
CA ASN A 269 22.95 19.86 11.44
C ASN A 269 24.20 20.10 12.31
N PRO A 270 25.39 19.65 11.86
CA PRO A 270 26.60 19.63 12.70
C PRO A 270 27.04 21.01 13.19
N THR A 271 26.60 22.09 12.54
CA THR A 271 26.89 23.47 12.93
C THR A 271 26.28 23.89 14.26
N TYR A 272 25.34 23.11 14.80
CA TYR A 272 24.74 23.35 16.11
C TYR A 272 25.29 22.43 17.22
N ALA A 273 26.27 21.58 16.91
CA ALA A 273 27.00 20.81 17.91
C ALA A 273 28.04 21.73 18.58
N PHE A 274 27.81 22.07 19.85
CA PHE A 274 28.74 22.84 20.69
C PHE A 274 29.64 21.92 21.52
#